data_AF-A0A2X2WGE7-F1
#
_entry.id   AF-A0A2X2WGE7-F1
#
_cell.length_a   1.000
_cell.length_b   1.000
_cell.length_c   1.000
_cell.angle_alpha   90.00
_cell.angle_beta   90.00
_cell.angle_gamma   90.00
#
_symmetry.space_group_name_H-M   'P 1'
#
loop_
_entity.id
_entity.type
_entity.pdbx_description
1 polymer ?
#
loop_
_entity_poly.entity_id
_entity_poly.type
_entity_poly.pdbx_seq_one_letter_code
_entity_poly.pdbx_strand_id
1 'polypeptide(L)'
;MQIQQSLNTTIVLITHDVDEAVLLSDRVLMMTNGPAATVGDILPVTLPRPRNRVQLADDSRYHQLRQQILHFLYEKQPKAA
;
A
#
# COMPACT_ATOMS: atom_id res chain seq x y z
N MET A 1 -2.37 -4.83 13.07
CA MET A 1 -3.81 -5.09 12.84
C MET A 1 -4.40 -6.10 13.85
N GLN A 2 -4.19 -5.92 15.17
CA GLN A 2 -4.68 -6.88 16.17
C GLN A 2 -6.21 -6.86 16.31
N ILE A 3 -6.82 -5.68 16.31
CA ILE A 3 -8.28 -5.50 16.42
C ILE A 3 -9.02 -6.16 15.24
N GLN A 4 -8.50 -5.99 14.02
CA GLN A 4 -9.06 -6.62 12.83
C GLN A 4 -9.07 -8.14 12.94
N GLN A 5 -7.97 -8.72 13.43
CA GLN A 5 -7.83 -10.16 13.59
C GLN A 5 -8.74 -10.71 14.70
N SER A 6 -8.94 -9.97 15.80
CA SER A 6 -9.82 -10.42 16.89
C SER A 6 -11.30 -10.30 16.55
N LEU A 7 -11.69 -9.29 15.78
CA LEU A 7 -13.10 -9.04 15.42
C LEU A 7 -13.51 -9.68 14.09
N ASN A 8 -12.55 -10.22 13.32
CA ASN A 8 -12.76 -10.76 11.98
C ASN A 8 -13.56 -9.83 11.04
N THR A 9 -13.24 -8.54 11.09
CA THR A 9 -13.89 -7.52 10.29
C THR A 9 -13.11 -7.21 9.01
N THR A 10 -13.82 -6.74 7.99
CA THR A 10 -13.19 -6.14 6.81
C THR A 10 -12.90 -4.66 7.11
N ILE A 11 -11.67 -4.23 6.90
CA ILE A 11 -11.23 -2.86 7.13
C ILE A 11 -10.76 -2.25 5.81
N VAL A 12 -11.24 -1.05 5.51
CA VAL A 12 -10.70 -0.19 4.46
C VAL A 12 -9.95 0.94 5.13
N LEU A 13 -8.66 1.08 4.80
CA LEU A 13 -7.81 2.16 5.27
C LEU A 13 -7.53 3.10 4.10
N ILE A 14 -7.62 4.40 4.34
CA ILE A 14 -7.18 5.44 3.41
C ILE A 14 -5.95 6.08 4.03
N THR A 15 -4.81 6.00 3.35
CA THR A 15 -3.55 6.60 3.79
C THR A 15 -2.82 7.21 2.61
N HIS A 16 -1.98 8.21 2.91
CA HIS A 16 -1.04 8.80 1.97
C HIS A 16 0.37 8.21 2.12
N ASP A 17 0.60 7.38 3.14
CA ASP A 17 1.89 6.75 3.40
C ASP A 17 1.96 5.35 2.74
N VAL A 18 2.94 5.19 1.86
CA VAL A 18 3.22 3.92 1.18
C VAL A 18 3.64 2.83 2.16
N ASP A 19 4.41 3.18 3.18
CA ASP A 19 4.89 2.22 4.17
C ASP A 19 3.71 1.67 4.98
N GLU A 20 2.78 2.53 5.41
CA GLU A 20 1.56 2.10 6.10
C GLU A 20 0.69 1.20 5.21
N ALA A 21 0.53 1.54 3.93
CA ALA A 21 -0.27 0.78 2.98
C ALA A 21 0.24 -0.67 2.86
N VAL A 22 1.55 -0.87 2.72
CA VAL A 22 2.18 -2.20 2.63
C VAL A 22 2.18 -2.91 3.98
N LEU A 23 2.44 -2.18 5.08
CA LEU A 23 2.54 -2.77 6.41
C LEU A 23 1.21 -3.32 6.92
N LEU A 24 0.09 -2.64 6.62
CA LEU A 24 -1.21 -2.92 7.23
C LEU A 24 -2.19 -3.68 6.34
N SER A 25 -2.01 -3.65 5.02
CA SER A 25 -3.04 -4.10 4.07
C SER A 25 -2.68 -5.42 3.40
N ASP A 26 -3.68 -6.22 3.05
CA ASP A 26 -3.47 -7.41 2.20
C ASP A 26 -3.50 -7.04 0.70
N ARG A 27 -4.12 -5.91 0.37
CA ARG A 27 -4.19 -5.33 -0.97
C ARG A 27 -4.11 -3.81 -0.86
N VAL A 28 -3.38 -3.18 -1.77
CA VAL A 28 -3.29 -1.72 -1.89
C VAL A 28 -3.97 -1.32 -3.19
N LEU A 29 -5.02 -0.50 -3.09
CA LEU A 29 -5.68 0.09 -4.25
C LEU A 29 -5.06 1.47 -4.46
N MET A 30 -4.48 1.69 -5.63
CA MET A 30 -3.85 2.95 -5.99
C MET A 30 -4.79 3.75 -6.88
N MET A 31 -5.04 5.01 -6.51
CA MET A 31 -5.98 5.87 -7.22
C MET A 31 -5.26 6.74 -8.25
N THR A 32 -5.93 7.06 -9.37
CA THR A 32 -5.47 8.06 -10.33
C THR A 32 -5.63 9.47 -9.77
N ASN A 33 -5.00 10.46 -10.39
CA ASN A 33 -5.06 11.86 -9.92
C ASN A 33 -6.37 12.58 -10.31
N GLY A 34 -6.73 13.60 -9.52
CA GLY A 34 -7.78 14.56 -9.83
C GLY A 34 -9.16 14.28 -9.21
N PRO A 35 -10.13 15.21 -9.36
CA PRO A 35 -11.46 15.13 -8.75
C PRO A 35 -12.34 13.98 -9.28
N ALA A 36 -11.97 13.38 -10.42
CA ALA A 36 -12.61 12.19 -10.99
C ALA A 36 -11.69 10.95 -10.88
N ALA A 37 -10.91 10.87 -9.80
CA ALA A 37 -9.99 9.76 -9.55
C ALA A 37 -10.71 8.40 -9.59
N THR A 38 -10.09 7.44 -10.26
CA THR A 38 -10.54 6.05 -10.33
C THR A 38 -9.45 5.13 -9.77
N VAL A 39 -9.76 3.86 -9.55
CA VAL A 39 -8.74 2.86 -9.21
C VAL A 39 -7.89 2.62 -10.44
N GLY A 40 -6.61 3.01 -10.39
CA GLY A 40 -5.68 2.84 -11.50
C GLY A 40 -4.96 1.50 -11.47
N ASP A 41 -4.67 0.97 -10.29
CA ASP A 41 -4.06 -0.35 -10.14
C ASP A 41 -4.34 -0.95 -8.75
N ILE A 42 -4.21 -2.27 -8.62
CA ILE A 42 -4.39 -3.00 -7.37
C ILE A 42 -3.20 -3.92 -7.12
N LEU A 43 -2.42 -3.60 -6.09
CA LEU A 43 -1.25 -4.36 -5.70
C LEU A 43 -1.58 -5.38 -4.58
N PRO A 44 -1.46 -6.70 -4.81
CA PRO A 44 -1.53 -7.69 -3.74
C PRO A 44 -0.27 -7.66 -2.87
N VAL A 45 -0.44 -7.64 -1.55
CA VAL A 45 0.67 -7.64 -0.58
C VAL A 45 0.87 -9.06 -0.05
N THR A 46 1.80 -9.80 -0.64
CA THR A 46 2.07 -11.22 -0.32
C THR A 46 2.99 -11.42 0.89
N LEU A 47 3.21 -10.38 1.70
CA LEU A 47 4.02 -10.47 2.91
C LEU A 47 3.26 -11.19 4.03
N PRO A 48 3.87 -12.20 4.69
CA PRO A 48 3.21 -12.92 5.78
C PRO A 48 2.95 -12.00 6.98
N ARG A 49 1.89 -12.29 7.74
CA ARG A 49 1.61 -11.64 9.03
C ARG A 49 2.15 -12.53 10.17
N PRO A 50 2.58 -11.98 11.33
CA PRO A 50 2.57 -10.56 11.71
C PRO A 50 3.71 -9.77 11.06
N ARG A 51 3.40 -8.55 10.62
CA ARG A 51 4.37 -7.64 9.99
C ARG A 51 4.91 -6.65 11.01
N ASN A 52 6.24 -6.60 11.16
CA ASN A 52 6.93 -5.64 12.01
C ASN A 52 7.79 -4.73 11.14
N ARG A 53 7.66 -3.41 11.34
CA ARG A 53 8.37 -2.40 10.53
C ARG A 53 9.88 -2.57 10.54
N VAL A 54 10.48 -2.93 11.69
CA VAL A 54 11.93 -3.12 11.82
C VAL A 54 12.39 -4.36 11.08
N GLN A 55 11.65 -5.47 11.21
CA GLN A 55 12.01 -6.73 10.52
C GLN A 55 11.82 -6.65 9.00
N LEU A 56 10.81 -5.90 8.55
CA LEU A 56 10.55 -5.69 7.13
C LEU A 56 11.49 -4.68 6.49
N ALA A 57 12.19 -3.86 7.28
CA ALA A 57 13.12 -2.86 6.76
C ALA A 57 14.25 -3.48 5.94
N ASP A 58 14.60 -4.74 6.21
CA ASP A 58 15.63 -5.49 5.49
C ASP A 58 15.05 -6.53 4.51
N ASP A 59 13.70 -6.64 4.39
CA ASP A 59 13.06 -7.61 3.49
C ASP A 59 12.99 -7.06 2.06
N SER A 60 13.71 -7.71 1.14
CA SER A 60 13.69 -7.36 -0.29
C SER A 60 12.29 -7.28 -0.90
N ARG A 61 11.34 -8.12 -0.47
CA ARG A 61 9.96 -8.12 -0.98
C ARG A 61 9.22 -6.87 -0.55
N TYR A 62 9.46 -6.39 0.67
CA TYR A 62 8.90 -5.14 1.16
C TYR A 62 9.37 -3.95 0.30
N HIS A 63 10.67 -3.91 -0.01
CA HIS A 63 11.20 -2.88 -0.90
C HIS A 63 10.63 -2.96 -2.31
N GLN A 64 10.48 -4.16 -2.89
CA GLN A 64 9.88 -4.34 -4.21
C GLN A 64 8.44 -3.81 -4.27
N LEU A 65 7.62 -4.14 -3.29
CA LEU A 65 6.24 -3.66 -3.21
C LEU A 65 6.18 -2.14 -3.07
N ARG A 66 7.03 -1.56 -2.21
CA ARG A 66 7.16 -0.12 -2.03
C ARG A 66 7.57 0.58 -3.33
N GLN A 67 8.53 0.03 -4.05
CA GLN A 67 8.98 0.57 -5.34
C GLN A 67 7.88 0.53 -6.39
N GLN A 68 7.08 -0.54 -6.47
CA GLN A 68 5.94 -0.60 -7.41
C GLN A 68 4.91 0.48 -7.14
N ILE A 69 4.57 0.72 -5.86
CA ILE A 69 3.63 1.78 -5.48
C ILE A 69 4.21 3.15 -5.85
N LEU A 70 5.46 3.42 -5.47
CA LEU A 70 6.12 4.69 -5.78
C LEU A 70 6.19 4.93 -7.28
N HIS A 71 6.54 3.90 -8.06
CA HIS A 71 6.61 3.98 -9.50
C HIS A 71 5.25 4.37 -10.10
N PHE A 72 4.17 3.68 -9.70
CA PHE A 72 2.81 4.03 -10.13
C PHE A 72 2.45 5.49 -9.81
N LEU A 73 2.75 5.94 -8.59
CA LEU A 73 2.44 7.31 -8.15
C LEU A 73 3.25 8.36 -8.94
N TYR A 74 4.52 8.10 -9.21
CA TYR A 74 5.37 9.01 -9.98
C TYR A 74 5.01 9.07 -11.47
N GLU A 75 4.69 7.93 -12.09
CA GLU A 75 4.28 7.91 -13.50
C GLU A 75 2.98 8.64 -13.75
N LYS A 76 2.08 8.65 -12.76
CA LYS A 76 0.77 9.31 -12.87
C LYS A 76 0.77 10.74 -12.37
N GLN A 77 1.84 11.23 -11.73
CA GLN A 77 2.00 12.65 -11.47
C GLN A 77 2.07 13.39 -12.82
N PRO A 78 1.15 14.34 -13.09
CA PRO A 78 1.38 15.26 -14.20
C PRO A 78 2.73 15.95 -13.93
N LYS A 79 3.64 15.94 -14.91
CA LYS A 79 4.80 16.85 -14.88
C LYS A 79 4.25 18.22 -14.51
N ALA A 80 4.64 18.74 -13.35
CA ALA A 80 4.39 20.12 -13.02
C ALA A 80 4.99 20.95 -14.16
N ALA A 81 4.12 21.52 -14.99
CA ALA A 81 4.49 22.39 -16.09
C ALA A 81 4.86 23.77 -15.53
#